data_AF-A0A0S8GHI4-F1
#
_entry.id   AF-A0A0S8GHI4-F1
#
_cell.length_a   1.000
_cell.length_b   1.000
_cell.length_c   1.000
_cell.angle_alpha   90.00
_cell.angle_beta   90.00
_cell.angle_gamma   90.00
#
_symmetry.space_group_name_H-M   'P 1'
#
loop_
_entity.id
_entity.type
_entity.pdbx_description
1 polymer ?
#
loop_
_entity_poly.entity_id
_entity_poly.type
_entity_poly.pdbx_seq_one_letter_code
_entity_poly.pdbx_strand_id
1 'polypeptide(L)'
;MDGIYGSSDPEVIGESTENLQKSATFINVGWDFVGESANGDLDYWRMCVDGVDYPKLSWQFLKGDLVCPDGVDILDLAYWAAYWLDGNCDASNNYCRRTDLNYDGRTDLFDYALLSAHYLKIN
;
A
#
# COMPACT_ATOMS: atom_id res chain seq x y z
N MET A 1 -9.10 -4.83 -27.39
CA MET A 1 -9.18 -3.79 -26.33
C MET A 1 -8.57 -2.57 -26.96
N ASP A 2 -9.38 -1.79 -27.67
CA ASP A 2 -8.91 -0.64 -28.43
C ASP A 2 -8.99 0.58 -27.51
N GLY A 3 -7.82 1.03 -27.07
CA GLY A 3 -7.68 2.30 -26.37
C GLY A 3 -8.07 3.44 -27.30
N ILE A 4 -8.89 4.36 -26.79
CA ILE A 4 -9.34 5.55 -27.51
C ILE A 4 -8.14 6.47 -27.74
N TYR A 5 -7.48 6.27 -28.87
CA TYR A 5 -6.74 7.35 -29.53
C TYR A 5 -7.77 8.14 -30.35
N GLY A 6 -8.10 9.36 -29.91
CA GLY A 6 -8.53 10.40 -30.85
C GLY A 6 -9.86 11.12 -30.64
N SER A 7 -10.52 11.06 -29.48
CA SER A 7 -11.51 12.11 -29.17
C SER A 7 -10.80 13.26 -28.47
N SER A 8 -10.65 14.40 -29.15
CA SER A 8 -10.31 15.68 -28.52
C SER A 8 -11.50 16.18 -27.72
N ASP A 9 -11.89 15.43 -26.70
CA ASP A 9 -12.79 15.93 -25.68
C ASP A 9 -11.95 16.88 -24.80
N PRO A 10 -12.20 18.21 -24.85
CA PRO A 10 -11.40 19.17 -24.09
C PRO A 10 -11.49 18.95 -22.57
N GLU A 11 -12.41 18.10 -22.11
CA GLU A 11 -12.57 17.74 -20.70
C GLU A 11 -11.65 16.59 -20.24
N VAL A 12 -11.03 15.84 -21.16
CA VAL A 12 -10.07 14.77 -20.83
C VAL A 12 -8.65 15.21 -21.19
N ILE A 13 -8.01 15.88 -20.24
CA ILE A 13 -6.62 16.31 -20.35
C ILE A 13 -5.73 15.25 -19.68
N GLY A 14 -4.76 14.72 -20.43
CA GLY A 14 -3.77 13.80 -19.87
C GLY A 14 -2.85 14.50 -18.89
N GLU A 15 -2.46 13.79 -17.83
CA GLU A 15 -1.51 14.27 -16.82
C GLU A 15 -0.08 13.84 -17.17
N SER A 16 0.91 14.63 -16.74
CA SER A 16 2.32 14.34 -16.96
C SER A 16 2.78 13.10 -16.17
N THR A 17 3.78 12.37 -16.69
CA THR A 17 4.43 11.27 -15.96
C THR A 17 4.94 11.71 -14.59
N GLU A 18 5.53 12.90 -14.49
CA GLU A 18 6.04 13.43 -13.23
C GLU A 18 4.93 13.55 -12.17
N ASN A 19 3.74 14.00 -12.56
CA ASN A 19 2.61 14.11 -11.63
C ASN A 19 1.93 12.76 -11.38
N LEU A 20 1.84 11.89 -12.40
CA LEU A 20 1.28 10.54 -12.25
C LEU A 20 2.14 9.61 -11.37
N GLN A 21 3.43 9.93 -11.19
CA GLN A 21 4.34 9.24 -10.28
C GLN A 21 4.46 9.95 -8.92
N LYS A 22 3.53 10.86 -8.55
CA LYS A 22 3.47 11.48 -7.21
C LYS A 22 2.18 11.09 -6.53
N SER A 23 2.28 10.43 -5.37
CA SER A 23 1.13 10.02 -4.55
C SER A 23 0.24 11.22 -4.22
N ALA A 24 0.87 12.36 -3.90
CA ALA A 24 0.20 13.63 -3.62
C ALA A 24 -0.80 14.06 -4.72
N THR A 25 -0.54 13.78 -5.99
CA THR A 25 -1.45 14.13 -7.09
C THR A 25 -2.82 13.49 -6.90
N PHE A 26 -2.85 12.24 -6.44
CA PHE A 26 -4.06 11.46 -6.24
C PHE A 26 -4.70 11.73 -4.87
N ILE A 27 -3.88 11.82 -3.82
CA ILE A 27 -4.34 12.17 -2.46
C ILE A 27 -5.07 13.52 -2.47
N ASN A 28 -4.54 14.52 -3.20
CA ASN A 28 -5.14 15.85 -3.28
C ASN A 28 -6.52 15.88 -3.96
N VAL A 29 -6.87 14.84 -4.71
CA VAL A 29 -8.19 14.69 -5.37
C VAL A 29 -9.04 13.60 -4.71
N GLY A 30 -8.69 13.17 -3.51
CA GLY A 30 -9.53 12.32 -2.66
C GLY A 30 -9.28 10.82 -2.80
N TRP A 31 -8.16 10.38 -3.38
CA TRP A 31 -7.82 8.96 -3.38
C TRP A 31 -7.29 8.55 -2.00
N ASP A 32 -7.83 7.45 -1.49
CA ASP A 32 -7.48 6.86 -0.19
C ASP A 32 -6.25 5.94 -0.33
N PHE A 33 -5.10 6.40 0.17
CA PHE A 33 -3.81 5.72 0.08
C PHE A 33 -3.39 5.06 1.39
N VAL A 34 -2.73 3.90 1.28
CA VAL A 34 -2.09 3.22 2.42
C VAL A 34 -1.23 4.17 3.24
N GLY A 35 -1.58 4.35 4.52
CA GLY A 35 -0.82 5.17 5.47
C GLY A 35 -1.22 6.66 5.49
N GLU A 36 -2.30 7.00 4.80
CA GLU A 36 -2.97 8.30 4.83
C GLU A 36 -4.34 8.16 5.56
N SER A 37 -4.94 9.25 6.03
CA SER A 37 -6.23 9.19 6.76
C SER A 37 -7.15 10.39 6.57
N ALA A 38 -6.75 11.37 5.77
CA ALA A 38 -7.57 12.53 5.42
C ALA A 38 -8.67 12.17 4.40
N ASN A 39 -8.47 11.15 3.55
CA ASN A 39 -9.43 10.73 2.52
C ASN A 39 -10.19 9.43 2.85
N GLY A 40 -9.95 8.83 4.01
CA GLY A 40 -10.56 7.57 4.43
C GLY A 40 -9.54 6.67 5.15
N ASP A 41 -10.01 5.56 5.70
CA ASP A 41 -9.17 4.53 6.34
C ASP A 41 -9.27 3.19 5.59
N LEU A 42 -9.73 3.21 4.33
CA LEU A 42 -9.95 1.99 3.53
C LEU A 42 -8.69 1.59 2.74
N ASP A 43 -7.70 2.47 2.63
CA ASP A 43 -6.35 2.16 2.14
C ASP A 43 -6.38 1.46 0.76
N TYR A 44 -7.21 1.96 -0.17
CA TYR A 44 -7.44 1.30 -1.47
C TYR A 44 -6.21 1.31 -2.39
N TRP A 45 -5.39 2.35 -2.30
CA TRP A 45 -4.28 2.60 -3.20
C TRP A 45 -2.94 2.53 -2.48
N ARG A 46 -1.92 2.05 -3.18
CA ARG A 46 -0.55 2.06 -2.69
C ARG A 46 0.39 2.43 -3.83
N MET A 47 1.41 3.21 -3.50
CA MET A 47 2.54 3.49 -4.38
C MET A 47 3.81 3.52 -3.55
N CYS A 48 4.85 2.84 -4.02
CA CYS A 48 5.99 2.59 -3.18
C CYS A 48 6.94 3.78 -3.04
N VAL A 49 7.28 4.41 -4.17
CA VAL A 49 8.19 5.55 -4.22
C VAL A 49 7.73 6.55 -5.26
N ASP A 50 7.66 7.82 -4.86
CA ASP A 50 7.40 8.94 -5.78
C ASP A 50 8.52 9.04 -6.84
N GLY A 51 8.14 9.32 -8.09
CA GLY A 51 9.04 9.48 -9.24
C GLY A 51 9.53 8.18 -9.88
N VAL A 52 9.10 7.02 -9.39
CA VAL A 52 9.47 5.70 -9.92
C VAL A 52 8.23 4.88 -10.26
N ASP A 53 7.31 4.75 -9.31
CA ASP A 53 6.11 3.91 -9.45
C ASP A 53 4.86 4.69 -9.84
N TYR A 54 3.81 3.93 -10.16
CA TYR A 54 2.44 4.44 -10.33
C TYR A 54 1.54 3.79 -9.27
N PRO A 55 0.38 4.41 -8.93
CA PRO A 55 -0.56 3.82 -8.00
C PRO A 55 -1.04 2.44 -8.47
N LYS A 56 -0.99 1.47 -7.56
CA LYS A 56 -1.55 0.13 -7.70
C LYS A 56 -2.62 -0.05 -6.63
N LEU A 57 -3.54 -0.98 -6.85
CA LEU A 57 -4.51 -1.33 -5.82
C LEU A 57 -3.79 -2.06 -4.68
N SER A 58 -4.06 -1.68 -3.44
CA SER A 58 -3.34 -2.16 -2.26
C SER A 58 -3.43 -3.68 -2.06
N TRP A 59 -4.52 -4.31 -2.51
CA TRP A 59 -4.69 -5.77 -2.47
C TRP A 59 -3.80 -6.54 -3.46
N GLN A 60 -3.14 -5.85 -4.40
CA GLN A 60 -2.22 -6.49 -5.34
C GLN A 60 -0.88 -6.85 -4.70
N PHE A 61 -0.55 -6.26 -3.55
CA PHE A 61 0.71 -6.50 -2.84
C PHE A 61 0.60 -7.76 -1.98
N LEU A 62 1.74 -8.42 -1.74
CA LEU A 62 1.77 -9.62 -0.92
C LEU A 62 1.42 -9.30 0.53
N LYS A 63 0.76 -10.23 1.21
CA LYS A 63 0.66 -10.13 2.67
C LYS A 63 2.06 -10.17 3.26
N GLY A 64 2.36 -9.20 4.12
CA GLY A 64 3.71 -9.02 4.67
C GLY A 64 4.65 -8.15 3.83
N ASP A 65 4.21 -7.62 2.68
CA ASP A 65 4.90 -6.53 1.98
C ASP A 65 4.50 -5.20 2.66
N LEU A 66 5.28 -4.83 3.66
CA LEU A 66 4.97 -3.76 4.61
C LEU A 66 5.69 -2.47 4.24
N VAL A 67 6.92 -2.59 3.77
CA VAL A 67 7.77 -1.47 3.37
C VAL A 67 8.25 -1.66 1.95
N CYS A 68 8.62 -0.56 1.31
CA CYS A 68 9.12 -0.59 -0.06
C CYS A 68 10.59 -1.02 -0.10
N PRO A 69 11.05 -1.66 -1.20
CA PRO A 69 10.36 -1.92 -2.47
C PRO A 69 9.35 -3.08 -2.43
N ASP A 70 8.63 -3.32 -3.54
CA ASP A 70 7.68 -4.44 -3.69
C ASP A 70 8.36 -5.80 -3.44
N GLY A 71 7.69 -6.66 -2.67
CA GLY A 71 8.18 -7.98 -2.26
C GLY A 71 8.09 -8.19 -0.76
N VAL A 72 8.44 -9.39 -0.29
CA VAL A 72 8.59 -9.65 1.16
C VAL A 72 10.02 -10.08 1.41
N ASP A 73 10.81 -9.22 2.03
CA ASP A 73 12.20 -9.49 2.35
C ASP A 73 12.56 -9.17 3.81
N ILE A 74 13.86 -9.06 4.07
CA ILE A 74 14.38 -8.80 5.42
C ILE A 74 13.97 -7.43 5.96
N LEU A 75 13.71 -6.44 5.10
CA LEU A 75 13.25 -5.12 5.50
C LEU A 75 11.82 -5.18 6.01
N ASP A 76 10.95 -5.96 5.38
CA ASP A 76 9.59 -6.19 5.86
C ASP A 76 9.58 -6.93 7.20
N LEU A 77 10.42 -7.97 7.31
CA LEU A 77 10.57 -8.70 8.56
C LEU A 77 11.11 -7.79 9.67
N ALA A 78 12.07 -6.91 9.37
CA ALA A 78 12.62 -5.97 10.32
C ALA A 78 11.58 -4.93 10.75
N TYR A 79 10.79 -4.42 9.81
CA TYR A 79 9.69 -3.50 10.10
C TYR A 79 8.65 -4.16 11.00
N TRP A 80 8.19 -5.36 10.63
CA TRP A 80 7.23 -6.13 11.42
C TRP A 80 7.76 -6.43 12.83
N ALA A 81 9.04 -6.83 12.94
CA ALA A 81 9.66 -7.14 14.22
C ALA A 81 9.77 -5.92 15.15
N ALA A 82 9.80 -4.70 14.61
CA ALA A 82 9.80 -3.47 15.40
C ALA A 82 8.46 -3.24 16.16
N TYR A 83 7.39 -3.92 15.73
CA TYR A 83 6.06 -3.86 16.34
C TYR A 83 5.63 -5.22 16.92
N TRP A 84 6.60 -6.12 17.15
CA TRP A 84 6.33 -7.43 17.73
C TRP A 84 5.66 -7.32 19.10
N LEU A 85 4.56 -8.06 19.28
CA LEU A 85 3.70 -8.03 20.47
C LEU A 85 2.97 -6.72 20.72
N ASP A 86 2.87 -5.83 19.71
CA ASP A 86 1.91 -4.74 19.77
C ASP A 86 0.49 -5.30 19.91
N GLY A 87 -0.35 -4.57 20.64
CA GLY A 87 -1.75 -4.93 20.87
C GLY A 87 -2.63 -3.69 20.84
N ASN A 88 -3.94 -3.91 20.92
CA ASN A 88 -4.95 -2.90 20.57
C ASN A 88 -4.82 -2.48 19.10
N CYS A 89 -4.52 -3.44 18.22
CA CYS A 89 -4.49 -3.21 16.78
C CYS A 89 -5.92 -3.10 16.27
N ASP A 90 -6.27 -1.97 15.68
CA ASP A 90 -7.59 -1.71 15.11
C ASP A 90 -7.50 -0.71 13.97
N ALA A 91 -8.62 -0.41 13.32
CA ALA A 91 -8.64 0.52 12.19
C ALA A 91 -8.04 1.90 12.54
N SER A 92 -8.14 2.37 13.79
CA SER A 92 -7.65 3.69 14.20
C SER A 92 -6.11 3.82 14.20
N ASN A 93 -5.40 2.69 14.28
CA ASN A 93 -3.93 2.65 14.17
C ASN A 93 -3.45 1.84 12.97
N ASN A 94 -4.33 1.69 11.97
CA ASN A 94 -4.13 0.86 10.80
C ASN A 94 -3.61 -0.53 11.17
N TYR A 95 -4.27 -1.19 12.12
CA TYR A 95 -3.95 -2.54 12.59
C TYR A 95 -2.47 -2.68 12.97
N CYS A 96 -2.04 -1.82 13.90
CA CYS A 96 -0.65 -1.68 14.32
C CYS A 96 0.31 -1.45 13.14
N ARG A 97 -0.01 -0.43 12.33
CA ARG A 97 0.77 -0.07 11.13
C ARG A 97 0.95 -1.25 10.17
N ARG A 98 -0.15 -1.99 9.97
CA ARG A 98 -0.32 -3.14 9.07
C ARG A 98 0.42 -4.39 9.52
N THR A 99 0.90 -4.44 10.76
CA THR A 99 1.66 -5.59 11.28
C THR A 99 0.78 -6.70 11.86
N ASP A 100 -0.47 -6.38 12.24
CA ASP A 100 -1.54 -7.34 12.48
C ASP A 100 -2.18 -7.71 11.12
N LEU A 101 -1.65 -8.77 10.51
CA LEU A 101 -1.96 -9.21 9.15
C LEU A 101 -3.21 -10.10 9.08
N ASN A 102 -3.63 -10.62 10.23
CA ASN A 102 -4.80 -11.48 10.37
C ASN A 102 -6.01 -10.75 10.98
N TYR A 103 -5.80 -9.54 11.50
CA TYR A 103 -6.79 -8.64 12.11
C TYR A 103 -7.39 -9.17 13.42
N ASP A 104 -6.60 -9.85 14.26
CA ASP A 104 -7.04 -10.35 15.57
C ASP A 104 -6.73 -9.42 16.75
N GLY A 105 -6.19 -8.23 16.47
CA GLY A 105 -6.00 -7.16 17.44
C GLY A 105 -4.61 -7.13 18.09
N ARG A 106 -3.66 -7.91 17.57
CA ARG A 106 -2.28 -8.00 18.06
C ARG A 106 -1.32 -8.39 16.94
N THR A 107 -0.05 -8.08 17.13
CA THR A 107 1.04 -8.51 16.25
C THR A 107 1.76 -9.70 16.88
N ASP A 108 1.49 -10.90 16.41
CA ASP A 108 2.02 -12.14 17.00
C ASP A 108 2.42 -13.21 15.98
N LEU A 109 2.68 -14.44 16.47
CA LEU A 109 3.21 -15.51 15.63
C LEU A 109 2.26 -15.93 14.50
N PHE A 110 0.96 -15.65 14.62
CA PHE A 110 -0.01 -15.88 13.55
C PHE A 110 0.19 -14.89 12.40
N ASP A 111 0.58 -13.64 12.68
CA ASP A 111 0.95 -12.67 11.64
C ASP A 111 2.27 -13.02 10.99
N TYR A 112 3.24 -13.48 11.77
CA TYR A 112 4.49 -14.00 11.23
C TYR A 112 4.25 -15.15 10.24
N ALA A 113 3.27 -16.02 10.51
CA ALA A 113 2.92 -17.11 9.59
C ALA A 113 2.44 -16.58 8.24
N LEU A 114 1.70 -15.46 8.23
CA LEU A 114 1.25 -14.81 7.00
C LEU A 114 2.40 -14.12 6.25
N LEU A 115 3.27 -13.39 6.94
CA LEU A 115 4.46 -12.78 6.34
C LEU A 115 5.40 -13.84 5.76
N SER A 116 5.72 -14.85 6.54
CA SER A 116 6.67 -15.92 6.15
C SER A 116 6.18 -16.77 4.99
N ALA A 117 4.86 -16.91 4.79
CA ALA A 117 4.27 -17.58 3.62
C ALA A 117 4.64 -16.92 2.28
N HIS A 118 5.08 -15.66 2.33
CA HIS A 118 5.49 -14.87 1.17
C HIS A 118 6.97 -14.47 1.17
N TYR A 119 7.74 -14.88 2.17
CA TYR A 119 9.15 -14.48 2.31
C TYR A 119 9.98 -14.85 1.08
N LEU A 120 10.76 -13.88 0.59
CA LEU A 120 11.55 -13.91 -0.65
C LEU A 120 10.74 -14.11 -1.93
N LYS A 121 9.41 -13.91 -1.91
CA LYS A 121 8.62 -13.77 -3.13
C LYS A 121 8.70 -12.32 -3.61
N ILE A 122 8.94 -12.19 -4.91
CA ILE A 122 8.90 -10.92 -5.65
C ILE A 122 7.58 -10.90 -6.41
N ASN A 123 6.93 -9.74 -6.44
CA ASN A 123 5.67 -9.52 -7.14
C ASN A 123 5.90 -8.96 -8.55
#